data_AF-A0A9Q0LTX5-F1
#
_entry.id   AF-A0A9Q0LTX5-F1
#
_cell.length_a   1.000
_cell.length_b   1.000
_cell.length_c   1.000
_cell.angle_alpha   90.00
_cell.angle_beta   90.00
_cell.angle_gamma   90.00
#
_symmetry.space_group_name_H-M   'P 1'
#
loop_
_entity.id
_entity.type
_entity.pdbx_description
1 polymer ?
#
loop_
_entity_poly.entity_id
_entity_poly.type
_entity_poly.pdbx_seq_one_letter_code
_entity_poly.pdbx_strand_id
1 'polypeptide(L)'
;MVLTQDSKNALEFLRAANRGQWSITPLFVLVIYVIFGYIGEQKWDHLLGMLAFFGMDFFNELVNSGILHYTNYSALWTTSVENTTYIPLVGWNIEIMLTFLIAPLVAFKITPKIPTKYKIPTVLFWVVFGFFVIYPETVIVLDFVVSYSFTLSQLLFSILFAFLLIGIFFLKFSRYVEIPSIIVLSFFFSCIAVGFELFLNYTGLLLWTYKYWNFYFPFLIIFFGYFHFFYAAIWVFQRQSRLPQFIAVGLIYLINFVVMIFLIYQKWI
;
A
#
# COMPACT_ATOMS: atom_id res chain seq x y z
N MET A 1 27.31 3.29 -11.00
CA MET A 1 26.59 2.02 -10.77
C MET A 1 26.04 1.56 -12.12
N VAL A 2 25.80 0.25 -12.30
CA VAL A 2 25.25 -0.31 -13.54
C VAL A 2 23.76 -0.61 -13.32
N LEU A 3 22.91 -0.22 -14.28
CA LEU A 3 21.47 -0.45 -14.24
C LEU A 3 21.14 -1.94 -13.99
N THR A 4 20.29 -2.22 -12.99
CA THR A 4 19.91 -3.59 -12.61
C THR A 4 19.02 -4.25 -13.66
N GLN A 5 19.05 -5.59 -13.71
CA GLN A 5 18.27 -6.35 -14.69
C GLN A 5 16.77 -6.11 -14.52
N ASP A 6 16.29 -6.06 -13.28
CA ASP A 6 14.87 -5.81 -12.97
C ASP A 6 14.44 -4.42 -13.46
N SER A 7 15.28 -3.40 -13.28
CA SER A 7 15.00 -2.06 -13.79
C SER A 7 15.08 -1.98 -15.32
N LYS A 8 15.97 -2.75 -15.97
CA LYS A 8 15.98 -2.86 -17.45
C LYS A 8 14.67 -3.47 -17.95
N ASN A 9 14.26 -4.58 -17.36
CA ASN A 9 13.02 -5.27 -17.70
C ASN A 9 11.81 -4.34 -17.50
N ALA A 10 11.75 -3.63 -16.37
CA ALA A 10 10.67 -2.68 -16.09
C ALA A 10 10.63 -1.54 -17.13
N LEU A 11 11.78 -1.02 -17.57
CA LEU A 11 11.85 0.04 -18.57
C LEU A 11 11.47 -0.43 -19.98
N GLU A 12 11.84 -1.67 -20.35
CA GLU A 12 11.47 -2.25 -21.66
C GLU A 12 9.95 -2.34 -21.85
N PHE A 13 9.22 -2.64 -20.78
CA PHE A 13 7.77 -2.82 -20.81
C PHE A 13 6.98 -1.61 -20.30
N LEU A 14 7.67 -0.52 -19.98
CA LEU A 14 7.05 0.71 -19.50
C LEU A 14 6.10 1.27 -20.56
N ARG A 15 4.83 1.49 -20.17
CA ARG A 15 3.77 2.06 -21.03
C ARG A 15 3.46 1.24 -22.28
N ALA A 16 3.81 -0.05 -22.31
CA ALA A 16 3.45 -0.96 -23.40
C ALA A 16 1.96 -1.37 -23.31
N ALA A 17 1.12 -0.89 -24.24
CA ALA A 17 -0.33 -1.14 -24.23
C ALA A 17 -0.76 -2.50 -24.83
N ASN A 18 0.16 -3.27 -25.39
CA ASN A 18 -0.11 -4.53 -26.09
C ASN A 18 -0.09 -5.78 -25.18
N ARG A 19 -0.10 -5.61 -23.86
CA ARG A 19 0.03 -6.70 -22.86
C ARG A 19 -1.20 -6.88 -21.96
N GLY A 20 -2.34 -6.32 -22.38
CA GLY A 20 -3.56 -6.35 -21.57
C GLY A 20 -3.99 -7.78 -21.24
N GLN A 21 -4.12 -8.08 -19.94
CA GLN A 21 -4.62 -9.37 -19.47
C GLN A 21 -6.11 -9.25 -19.11
N TRP A 22 -6.92 -10.25 -19.50
CA TRP A 22 -8.36 -10.26 -19.18
C TRP A 22 -8.66 -10.28 -17.68
N SER A 23 -7.70 -10.75 -16.86
CA SER A 23 -7.75 -10.79 -15.39
C SER A 23 -7.97 -9.42 -14.75
N ILE A 24 -7.62 -8.31 -15.42
CA ILE A 24 -7.84 -6.96 -14.89
C ILE A 24 -9.31 -6.53 -14.90
N THR A 25 -10.09 -7.07 -15.84
CA THR A 25 -11.49 -6.68 -16.08
C THR A 25 -12.37 -6.82 -14.82
N PRO A 26 -12.39 -7.95 -14.10
CA PRO A 26 -13.19 -8.08 -12.88
C PRO A 26 -12.76 -7.10 -11.78
N LEU A 27 -11.45 -6.85 -11.62
CA LEU A 27 -10.96 -5.88 -10.63
C LEU A 27 -11.40 -4.47 -10.99
N PHE A 28 -11.32 -4.09 -12.26
CA PHE A 28 -11.78 -2.80 -12.75
C PHE A 28 -13.28 -2.58 -12.50
N VAL A 29 -14.12 -3.58 -12.83
CA VAL A 29 -15.56 -3.53 -12.57
C VAL A 29 -15.85 -3.44 -11.06
N LEU A 30 -15.12 -4.19 -10.23
CA LEU A 30 -15.26 -4.13 -8.76
C LEU A 30 -14.96 -2.73 -8.22
N VAL A 31 -13.86 -2.11 -8.66
CA VAL A 31 -13.47 -0.78 -8.23
C VAL A 31 -14.52 0.26 -8.62
N ILE A 32 -15.03 0.20 -9.85
CA ILE A 32 -16.13 1.06 -10.30
C ILE A 32 -17.36 0.85 -9.42
N TYR A 33 -17.79 -0.40 -9.24
CA TYR A 33 -18.97 -0.73 -8.42
C TYR A 33 -18.85 -0.16 -7.00
N VAL A 34 -17.68 -0.31 -6.37
CA VAL A 34 -17.41 0.25 -5.04
C VAL A 34 -17.51 1.79 -5.08
N ILE A 35 -16.82 2.46 -5.98
CA ILE A 35 -16.83 3.93 -6.07
C ILE A 35 -18.26 4.44 -6.27
N PHE A 36 -19.01 3.89 -7.22
CA PHE A 36 -20.38 4.30 -7.51
C PHE A 36 -21.33 4.00 -6.34
N GLY A 37 -21.13 2.89 -5.62
CA GLY A 37 -21.88 2.60 -4.39
C GLY A 37 -21.68 3.69 -3.32
N TYR A 38 -20.43 4.08 -3.08
CA TYR A 38 -20.12 5.16 -2.13
C TYR A 38 -20.61 6.54 -2.59
N ILE A 39 -20.65 6.80 -3.91
CA ILE A 39 -21.27 8.00 -4.48
C ILE A 39 -22.79 7.99 -4.24
N GLY A 40 -23.46 6.88 -4.56
CA GLY A 40 -24.93 6.74 -4.39
C GLY A 40 -25.37 6.88 -2.94
N GLU A 41 -24.57 6.38 -2.00
CA GLU A 41 -24.78 6.55 -0.55
C GLU A 41 -24.28 7.90 -0.02
N GLN A 42 -23.73 8.77 -0.87
CA GLN A 42 -23.19 10.08 -0.50
C GLN A 42 -22.11 10.01 0.59
N LYS A 43 -21.33 8.92 0.62
CA LYS A 43 -20.27 8.67 1.60
C LYS A 43 -18.96 9.35 1.20
N TRP A 44 -19.02 10.65 0.99
CA TRP A 44 -17.92 11.50 0.50
C TRP A 44 -16.64 11.43 1.33
N ASP A 45 -16.73 11.21 2.64
CA ASP A 45 -15.53 11.08 3.48
C ASP A 45 -14.69 9.85 3.11
N HIS A 46 -15.34 8.76 2.72
CA HIS A 46 -14.64 7.55 2.30
C HIS A 46 -14.00 7.78 0.94
N LEU A 47 -14.74 8.40 0.00
CA LEU A 47 -14.22 8.74 -1.33
C LEU A 47 -13.00 9.67 -1.22
N LEU A 48 -13.06 10.72 -0.40
CA LEU A 48 -11.92 11.64 -0.20
C LEU A 48 -10.76 10.97 0.52
N GLY A 49 -11.03 10.08 1.49
CA GLY A 49 -9.98 9.27 2.13
C GLY A 49 -9.31 8.29 1.15
N MET A 50 -10.08 7.66 0.25
CA MET A 50 -9.58 6.80 -0.83
C MET A 50 -8.69 7.59 -1.78
N LEU A 51 -9.15 8.78 -2.21
CA LEU A 51 -8.38 9.67 -3.09
C LEU A 51 -7.09 10.16 -2.41
N ALA A 52 -7.11 10.42 -1.11
CA ALA A 52 -5.91 10.77 -0.35
C ALA A 52 -4.90 9.62 -0.34
N PHE A 53 -5.34 8.38 -0.04
CA PHE A 53 -4.46 7.21 -0.08
C PHE A 53 -3.84 7.01 -1.46
N PHE A 54 -4.66 7.02 -2.51
CA PHE A 54 -4.20 6.87 -3.89
C PHE A 54 -3.25 8.01 -4.31
N GLY A 55 -3.51 9.25 -3.88
CA GLY A 55 -2.63 10.36 -4.15
C GLY A 55 -1.27 10.23 -3.46
N MET A 56 -1.22 9.66 -2.25
CA MET A 56 0.05 9.37 -1.57
C MET A 56 0.82 8.24 -2.28
N ASP A 57 0.12 7.21 -2.75
CA ASP A 57 0.71 6.14 -3.57
C ASP A 57 1.32 6.70 -4.85
N PHE A 58 0.56 7.51 -5.59
CA PHE A 58 1.05 8.18 -6.80
C PHE A 58 2.31 9.01 -6.55
N PHE A 59 2.39 9.70 -5.40
CA PHE A 59 3.58 10.48 -5.04
C PHE A 59 4.81 9.59 -4.87
N ASN A 60 4.66 8.49 -4.14
CA ASN A 60 5.74 7.54 -3.93
C ASN A 60 6.21 6.92 -5.24
N GLU A 61 5.31 6.64 -6.17
CA GLU A 61 5.66 6.06 -7.47
C GLU A 61 6.36 7.07 -8.39
N LEU A 62 5.98 8.35 -8.34
CA LEU A 62 6.75 9.42 -8.99
C LEU A 62 8.16 9.55 -8.39
N VAL A 63 8.30 9.50 -7.06
CA VAL A 63 9.59 9.53 -6.38
C VAL A 63 10.42 8.29 -6.72
N ASN A 64 9.84 7.10 -6.69
CA ASN A 64 10.48 5.83 -7.03
C ASN A 64 11.01 5.85 -8.47
N SER A 65 10.17 6.32 -9.41
CA SER A 65 10.56 6.48 -10.80
C SER A 65 11.67 7.53 -10.97
N GLY A 66 11.61 8.64 -10.21
CA GLY A 66 12.67 9.65 -10.17
C GLY A 66 13.99 9.11 -9.61
N ILE A 67 13.97 8.26 -8.59
CA ILE A 67 15.17 7.62 -8.03
C ILE A 67 15.88 6.80 -9.11
N LEU A 68 15.14 6.03 -9.90
CA LEU A 68 15.73 5.29 -11.02
C LEU A 68 16.40 6.24 -12.04
N HIS A 69 15.69 7.30 -12.43
CA HIS A 69 16.19 8.31 -13.37
C HIS A 69 17.53 8.94 -12.91
N TYR A 70 17.59 9.41 -11.66
CA TYR A 70 18.75 10.14 -11.16
C TYR A 70 19.92 9.23 -10.78
N THR A 71 19.64 8.03 -10.28
CA THR A 71 20.71 7.11 -9.84
C THR A 71 21.32 6.32 -11.00
N ASN A 72 20.59 6.16 -12.11
CA ASN A 72 20.95 5.25 -13.21
C ASN A 72 21.31 3.83 -12.71
N TYR A 73 20.71 3.42 -11.59
CA TYR A 73 21.02 2.17 -10.91
C TYR A 73 19.79 1.29 -10.75
N SER A 74 18.82 1.74 -9.95
CA SER A 74 17.58 0.98 -9.71
C SER A 74 16.47 1.89 -9.19
N ALA A 75 15.22 1.48 -9.38
CA ALA A 75 14.12 1.94 -8.55
C ALA A 75 14.21 1.30 -7.15
N LEU A 76 13.60 1.90 -6.12
CA LEU A 76 13.51 1.31 -4.77
C LEU A 76 12.77 -0.03 -4.82
N TRP A 77 11.67 -0.07 -5.56
CA TRP A 77 10.95 -1.28 -5.92
C TRP A 77 10.61 -1.31 -7.41
N THR A 78 10.49 -2.51 -7.96
CA THR A 78 9.92 -2.76 -9.29
C THR A 78 8.91 -3.89 -9.21
N THR A 79 7.96 -3.93 -10.14
CA THR A 79 6.98 -5.03 -10.23
C THR A 79 7.41 -6.02 -11.31
N SER A 80 7.10 -7.30 -11.12
CA SER A 80 7.29 -8.29 -12.17
C SER A 80 6.51 -7.92 -13.44
N VAL A 81 7.16 -8.08 -14.58
CA VAL A 81 6.63 -7.70 -15.90
C VAL A 81 5.81 -8.82 -16.56
N GLU A 82 5.99 -10.06 -16.14
CA GLU A 82 5.31 -11.22 -16.77
C GLU A 82 3.81 -11.25 -16.47
N ASN A 83 3.38 -10.77 -15.30
CA ASN A 83 2.00 -10.88 -14.81
C ASN A 83 1.26 -9.54 -14.71
N THR A 84 1.74 -8.52 -15.42
CA THR A 84 1.19 -7.16 -15.35
C THR A 84 0.52 -6.76 -16.67
N THR A 85 -0.66 -6.17 -16.59
CA THR A 85 -1.45 -5.66 -17.72
C THR A 85 -0.85 -4.37 -18.30
N TYR A 86 -0.46 -3.41 -17.46
CA TYR A 86 0.06 -2.11 -17.88
C TYR A 86 0.89 -1.45 -16.78
N ILE A 87 2.04 -0.87 -17.14
CA ILE A 87 2.97 -0.19 -16.21
C ILE A 87 3.10 1.29 -16.64
N PRO A 88 2.35 2.23 -16.03
CA PRO A 88 2.52 3.66 -16.32
C PRO A 88 3.85 4.24 -15.81
N LEU A 89 4.30 3.81 -14.63
CA LEU A 89 5.52 4.25 -13.97
C LEU A 89 6.29 3.03 -13.44
N VAL A 90 7.62 3.12 -13.39
CA VAL A 90 8.42 2.04 -12.81
C VAL A 90 8.04 1.85 -11.34
N GLY A 91 7.62 0.63 -10.98
CA GLY A 91 7.10 0.29 -9.65
C GLY A 91 5.57 0.31 -9.55
N TRP A 92 4.89 0.96 -10.51
CA TRP A 92 3.44 1.15 -10.49
C TRP A 92 2.77 0.50 -11.68
N ASN A 93 2.00 -0.55 -11.41
CA ASN A 93 1.15 -1.19 -12.42
C ASN A 93 -0.34 -0.94 -12.16
N ILE A 94 -1.17 -1.20 -13.16
CA ILE A 94 -2.61 -0.97 -13.09
C ILE A 94 -3.30 -1.84 -12.02
N GLU A 95 -2.78 -3.03 -11.74
CA GLU A 95 -3.25 -3.92 -10.66
C GLU A 95 -3.08 -3.25 -9.28
N ILE A 96 -1.91 -2.66 -9.02
CA ILE A 96 -1.61 -1.88 -7.81
C ILE A 96 -2.51 -0.65 -7.76
N MET A 97 -2.61 0.13 -8.85
CA MET A 97 -3.46 1.31 -8.92
C MET A 97 -4.91 1.02 -8.49
N LEU A 98 -5.52 -0.01 -9.09
CA LEU A 98 -6.90 -0.38 -8.81
C LEU A 98 -7.07 -0.92 -7.39
N THR A 99 -6.11 -1.73 -6.92
CA THR A 99 -6.12 -2.26 -5.55
C THR A 99 -6.02 -1.13 -4.53
N PHE A 100 -5.08 -0.20 -4.72
CA PHE A 100 -4.78 0.88 -3.77
C PHE A 100 -5.88 1.94 -3.73
N LEU A 101 -6.67 2.07 -4.79
CA LEU A 101 -7.84 2.96 -4.80
C LEU A 101 -8.91 2.52 -3.79
N ILE A 102 -9.06 1.22 -3.53
CA ILE A 102 -10.08 0.67 -2.60
C ILE A 102 -9.49 0.08 -1.31
N ALA A 103 -8.19 -0.23 -1.26
CA ALA A 103 -7.48 -0.74 -0.08
C ALA A 103 -7.74 0.03 1.24
N PRO A 104 -7.74 1.38 1.28
CA PRO A 104 -7.93 2.11 2.54
C PRO A 104 -9.33 1.93 3.15
N LEU A 105 -10.30 1.40 2.40
CA LEU A 105 -11.64 1.11 2.95
C LEU A 105 -11.58 0.09 4.10
N VAL A 106 -10.63 -0.83 4.09
CA VAL A 106 -10.43 -1.78 5.20
C VAL A 106 -10.10 -1.01 6.49
N ALA A 107 -9.26 0.02 6.39
CA ALA A 107 -8.95 0.91 7.51
C ALA A 107 -10.15 1.71 7.96
N PHE A 108 -10.94 2.25 7.03
CA PHE A 108 -12.09 3.09 7.37
C PHE A 108 -13.19 2.33 8.11
N LYS A 109 -13.37 1.04 7.82
CA LYS A 109 -14.40 0.23 8.50
C LYS A 109 -14.18 0.09 10.00
N ILE A 110 -12.94 0.17 10.47
CA ILE A 110 -12.59 0.01 11.89
C ILE A 110 -12.16 1.32 12.53
N THR A 111 -12.04 2.37 11.72
CA THR A 111 -11.69 3.71 12.18
C THR A 111 -12.96 4.46 12.61
N PRO A 112 -13.03 4.99 13.84
CA PRO A 112 -14.14 5.82 14.27
C PRO A 112 -14.08 7.16 13.56
N LYS A 113 -15.26 7.73 13.29
CA LYS A 113 -15.37 9.06 12.69
C LYS A 113 -14.81 10.19 13.54
N ILE A 114 -14.87 10.04 14.87
CA ILE A 114 -14.38 11.04 15.81
C ILE A 114 -13.09 10.49 16.43
N PRO A 115 -11.96 11.22 16.32
CA PRO A 115 -10.72 10.82 16.99
C PRO A 115 -10.94 10.85 18.51
N THR A 116 -10.84 9.71 19.16
CA THR A 116 -10.81 9.60 20.62
C THR A 116 -9.43 10.06 21.15
N LYS A 117 -9.40 10.84 22.24
CA LYS A 117 -8.15 11.28 22.89
C LYS A 117 -7.48 10.07 23.55
N TYR A 118 -6.20 9.79 23.26
CA TYR A 118 -5.48 8.66 23.89
C TYR A 118 -4.29 9.04 24.75
N LYS A 119 -4.11 8.22 25.80
CA LYS A 119 -2.92 8.08 26.63
C LYS A 119 -1.95 7.09 25.96
N ILE A 120 -0.66 7.41 26.03
CA ILE A 120 0.49 6.69 25.44
C ILE A 120 0.56 5.15 25.73
N PRO A 121 0.10 4.59 26.87
CA PRO A 121 0.23 3.15 27.15
C PRO A 121 -0.48 2.22 26.17
N THR A 122 -1.66 2.64 25.67
CA THR A 122 -2.44 1.84 24.71
C THR A 122 -1.75 1.75 23.33
N VAL A 123 -1.00 2.79 22.97
CA VAL A 123 -0.23 2.87 21.72
C VAL A 123 0.91 1.85 21.73
N LEU A 124 1.66 1.77 22.83
CA LEU A 124 2.77 0.83 22.97
C LEU A 124 2.28 -0.62 22.93
N PHE A 125 1.16 -0.93 23.59
CA PHE A 125 0.60 -2.29 23.61
C PHE A 125 0.29 -2.81 22.19
N TRP A 126 -0.37 -2.02 21.33
CA TRP A 126 -0.71 -2.47 19.97
C TRP A 126 0.48 -2.52 19.02
N VAL A 127 1.42 -1.58 19.14
CA VAL A 127 2.66 -1.58 18.35
C VAL A 127 3.52 -2.81 18.70
N VAL A 128 3.65 -3.10 19.99
CA VAL A 128 4.36 -4.28 20.50
C VAL A 128 3.61 -5.56 20.14
N PHE A 129 2.29 -5.62 20.32
CA PHE A 129 1.49 -6.81 19.98
C PHE A 129 1.53 -7.13 18.48
N GLY A 130 1.32 -6.13 17.61
CA GLY A 130 1.45 -6.32 16.17
C GLY A 130 2.85 -6.78 15.75
N PHE A 131 3.90 -6.26 16.39
CA PHE A 131 5.28 -6.67 16.13
C PHE A 131 5.58 -8.11 16.61
N PHE A 132 5.17 -8.48 17.83
CA PHE A 132 5.45 -9.79 18.42
C PHE A 132 4.57 -10.92 17.89
N VAL A 133 3.39 -10.62 17.34
CA VAL A 133 2.57 -11.62 16.62
C VAL A 133 3.10 -11.77 15.20
N ILE A 134 3.27 -10.68 14.45
CA ILE A 134 3.61 -10.76 13.03
C ILE A 134 5.05 -11.26 12.80
N TYR A 135 6.04 -10.78 13.55
CA TYR A 135 7.45 -11.05 13.21
C TYR A 135 7.89 -12.51 13.44
N PRO A 136 7.61 -13.16 14.59
CA PRO A 136 8.00 -14.55 14.81
C PRO A 136 7.15 -15.53 13.99
N GLU A 137 5.84 -15.27 13.85
CA GLU A 137 4.94 -16.16 13.13
C GLU A 137 5.17 -16.09 11.62
N THR A 138 5.49 -14.92 11.05
CA THR A 138 5.86 -14.84 9.63
C THR A 138 7.18 -15.54 9.35
N VAL A 139 8.19 -15.43 10.22
CA VAL A 139 9.47 -16.14 10.08
C VAL A 139 9.29 -17.65 10.23
N ILE A 140 8.55 -18.11 11.25
CA ILE A 140 8.28 -19.54 11.47
C ILE A 140 7.40 -20.12 10.36
N VAL A 141 6.38 -19.40 9.89
CA VAL A 141 5.55 -19.82 8.76
C VAL A 141 6.38 -19.85 7.48
N LEU A 142 7.25 -18.87 7.22
CA LEU A 142 8.13 -18.87 6.05
C LEU A 142 9.13 -20.03 6.10
N ASP A 143 9.79 -20.29 7.24
CA ASP A 143 10.72 -21.42 7.39
C ASP A 143 9.99 -22.77 7.30
N PHE A 144 8.78 -22.88 7.84
CA PHE A 144 7.93 -24.07 7.72
C PHE A 144 7.42 -24.30 6.29
N VAL A 145 7.03 -23.22 5.60
CA VAL A 145 6.55 -23.23 4.21
C VAL A 145 7.66 -23.62 3.24
N VAL A 146 8.86 -23.06 3.43
CA VAL A 146 10.07 -23.40 2.67
C VAL A 146 10.45 -24.86 2.88
N SER A 147 10.23 -25.40 4.09
CA SER A 147 10.52 -26.79 4.42
C SER A 147 9.51 -27.80 3.84
N TYR A 148 8.27 -27.40 3.53
CA TYR A 148 7.18 -28.31 3.15
C TYR A 148 6.65 -28.18 1.71
N SER A 149 7.29 -27.38 0.83
CA SER A 149 6.92 -27.26 -0.59
C SER A 149 5.43 -26.95 -0.81
N PHE A 150 4.89 -26.01 -0.04
CA PHE A 150 3.52 -25.53 -0.25
C PHE A 150 3.36 -24.91 -1.64
N THR A 151 2.23 -25.18 -2.30
CA THR A 151 1.90 -24.52 -3.56
C THR A 151 1.59 -23.04 -3.31
N LEU A 152 1.79 -22.17 -4.31
CA LEU A 152 1.53 -20.73 -4.23
C LEU A 152 0.11 -20.41 -3.69
N SER A 153 -0.87 -21.25 -4.04
CA SER A 153 -2.25 -21.11 -3.57
C SER A 153 -2.42 -21.41 -2.07
N GLN A 154 -1.63 -22.32 -1.51
CA GLN A 154 -1.68 -22.65 -0.09
C GLN A 154 -0.97 -21.60 0.77
N LEU A 155 0.13 -21.01 0.29
CA LEU A 155 0.79 -19.88 0.96
C LEU A 155 -0.12 -18.63 0.97
N LEU A 156 -0.74 -18.33 -0.18
CA LEU A 156 -1.71 -17.25 -0.31
C LEU A 156 -2.90 -17.46 0.64
N PHE A 157 -3.43 -18.68 0.72
CA PHE A 157 -4.49 -19.02 1.66
C PHE A 157 -4.06 -18.84 3.11
N SER A 158 -2.86 -19.28 3.50
CA SER A 158 -2.35 -19.20 4.87
C SER A 158 -2.20 -17.74 5.33
N ILE A 159 -1.67 -16.89 4.45
CA ILE A 159 -1.44 -15.47 4.71
C ILE A 159 -2.76 -14.70 4.76
N LEU A 160 -3.65 -14.90 3.77
CA LEU A 160 -4.98 -14.31 3.78
C LEU A 160 -5.80 -14.77 4.99
N PHE A 161 -5.66 -16.03 5.41
CA PHE A 161 -6.30 -16.57 6.60
C PHE A 161 -5.73 -15.98 7.90
N ALA A 162 -4.41 -15.82 8.01
CA ALA A 162 -3.79 -15.15 9.15
C ALA A 162 -4.23 -13.67 9.25
N PHE A 163 -4.27 -12.95 8.13
CA PHE A 163 -4.77 -11.56 8.11
C PHE A 163 -6.28 -11.48 8.41
N LEU A 164 -7.07 -12.44 7.94
CA LEU A 164 -8.49 -12.54 8.29
C LEU A 164 -8.67 -12.80 9.79
N LEU A 165 -7.88 -13.70 10.39
CA LEU A 165 -7.92 -13.98 11.83
C LEU A 165 -7.46 -12.78 12.66
N ILE A 166 -6.39 -12.10 12.27
CA ILE A 166 -5.91 -10.87 12.92
C ILE A 166 -6.96 -9.76 12.81
N GLY A 167 -7.59 -9.59 11.64
CA GLY A 167 -8.67 -8.64 11.42
C GLY A 167 -9.90 -8.94 12.26
N ILE A 168 -10.34 -10.21 12.33
CA ILE A 168 -11.46 -10.65 13.17
C ILE A 168 -11.13 -10.48 14.65
N PHE A 169 -9.91 -10.83 15.07
CA PHE A 169 -9.45 -10.68 16.45
C PHE A 169 -9.42 -9.21 16.86
N PHE A 170 -8.88 -8.34 16.02
CA PHE A 170 -8.86 -6.89 16.22
C PHE A 170 -10.28 -6.31 16.28
N LEU A 171 -11.19 -6.69 15.37
CA LEU A 171 -12.60 -6.29 15.38
C LEU A 171 -13.35 -6.73 16.64
N LYS A 172 -13.01 -7.90 17.18
CA LYS A 172 -13.62 -8.44 18.39
C LYS A 172 -13.08 -7.74 19.64
N PHE A 173 -11.80 -7.38 19.67
CA PHE A 173 -11.17 -6.67 20.79
C PHE A 173 -11.38 -5.15 20.77
N SER A 174 -11.59 -4.53 19.60
CA SER A 174 -11.88 -3.09 19.50
C SER A 174 -13.21 -2.67 20.14
N ARG A 175 -14.07 -3.64 20.50
CA ARG A 175 -15.27 -3.43 21.32
C ARG A 175 -14.99 -3.33 22.82
N TYR A 176 -13.84 -3.86 23.27
CA TYR A 176 -13.42 -3.90 24.67
C TYR A 176 -12.24 -2.98 24.97
N VAL A 177 -11.61 -2.43 23.93
CA VAL A 177 -10.46 -1.53 24.02
C VAL A 177 -10.85 -0.22 23.36
N GLU A 178 -10.58 0.89 24.04
CA GLU A 178 -10.74 2.21 23.47
C GLU A 178 -9.94 2.31 22.15
N ILE A 179 -10.59 2.70 21.06
CA ILE A 179 -10.13 2.62 19.67
C ILE A 179 -8.73 3.25 19.45
N PRO A 180 -7.74 2.57 18.87
CA PRO A 180 -6.40 3.12 18.69
C PRO A 180 -6.33 4.49 17.99
N SER A 181 -5.38 5.32 18.41
CA SER A 181 -5.10 6.63 17.80
C SER A 181 -4.79 6.48 16.31
N ILE A 182 -4.97 7.57 15.54
CA ILE A 182 -4.64 7.60 14.10
C ILE A 182 -3.22 7.07 13.82
N ILE A 183 -2.26 7.38 14.70
CA ILE A 183 -0.87 6.91 14.58
C ILE A 183 -0.82 5.38 14.70
N VAL A 184 -1.50 4.81 15.70
CA VAL A 184 -1.51 3.35 15.91
C VAL A 184 -2.21 2.64 14.76
N LEU A 185 -3.37 3.12 14.32
CA LEU A 185 -4.09 2.53 13.18
C LEU A 185 -3.25 2.59 11.91
N SER A 186 -2.61 3.73 11.64
CA SER A 186 -1.77 3.89 10.45
C SER A 186 -0.55 2.98 10.48
N PHE A 187 0.08 2.83 11.65
CA PHE A 187 1.19 1.90 11.85
C PHE A 187 0.74 0.44 11.69
N PHE A 188 -0.40 0.06 12.28
CA PHE A 188 -0.95 -1.28 12.16
C PHE A 188 -1.23 -1.66 10.70
N PHE A 189 -1.92 -0.79 9.96
CA PHE A 189 -2.20 -1.04 8.54
C PHE A 189 -0.94 -1.01 7.67
N SER A 190 0.02 -0.17 8.02
CA SER A 190 1.33 -0.18 7.38
C SER A 190 2.06 -1.50 7.57
N CYS A 191 2.05 -2.09 8.78
CA CYS A 191 2.61 -3.42 9.01
C CYS A 191 1.91 -4.50 8.20
N ILE A 192 0.57 -4.43 8.08
CA ILE A 192 -0.19 -5.34 7.21
C ILE A 192 0.26 -5.21 5.75
N ALA A 193 0.35 -3.98 5.24
CA ALA A 193 0.77 -3.72 3.87
C ALA A 193 2.19 -4.24 3.59
N VAL A 194 3.14 -4.01 4.51
CA VAL A 194 4.48 -4.59 4.42
C VAL A 194 4.44 -6.12 4.49
N GLY A 195 3.55 -6.72 5.29
CA GLY A 195 3.35 -8.16 5.30
C GLY A 195 2.92 -8.72 3.92
N PHE A 196 2.02 -8.02 3.22
CA PHE A 196 1.70 -8.34 1.82
C PHE A 196 2.89 -8.10 0.88
N GLU A 197 3.65 -7.03 1.09
CA GLU A 197 4.82 -6.71 0.28
C GLU A 197 5.91 -7.78 0.40
N LEU A 198 6.15 -8.30 1.60
CA LEU A 198 7.07 -9.41 1.85
C LEU A 198 6.64 -10.68 1.10
N PHE A 199 5.33 -10.96 1.03
CA PHE A 199 4.80 -12.06 0.22
C PHE A 199 5.01 -11.83 -1.28
N LEU A 200 4.72 -10.62 -1.77
CA LEU A 200 4.98 -10.27 -3.17
C LEU A 200 6.47 -10.35 -3.51
N ASN A 201 7.34 -10.00 -2.57
CA ASN A 201 8.78 -10.13 -2.73
C ASN A 201 9.25 -11.58 -2.75
N TYR A 202 8.75 -12.40 -1.84
CA TYR A 202 9.03 -13.83 -1.81
C TYR A 202 8.59 -14.55 -3.10
N THR A 203 7.47 -14.13 -3.68
CA THR A 203 6.94 -14.70 -4.93
C THR A 203 7.57 -14.14 -6.20
N GLY A 204 8.49 -13.17 -6.07
CA GLY A 204 9.13 -12.50 -7.21
C GLY A 204 8.21 -11.53 -7.95
N LEU A 205 7.00 -11.24 -7.43
CA LEU A 205 6.07 -10.29 -8.01
C LEU A 205 6.45 -8.84 -7.74
N LEU A 206 7.18 -8.59 -6.64
CA LEU A 206 7.72 -7.29 -6.28
C LEU A 206 9.20 -7.41 -5.93
N LEU A 207 10.05 -6.64 -6.59
CA LEU A 207 11.50 -6.81 -6.52
C LEU A 207 12.13 -5.64 -5.78
N TRP A 208 13.03 -5.94 -4.86
CA TRP A 208 13.76 -4.99 -4.05
C TRP A 208 15.25 -5.07 -4.34
N THR A 209 15.89 -3.91 -4.51
CA THR A 209 17.30 -3.87 -4.92
C THR A 209 18.23 -3.21 -3.89
N TYR A 210 17.71 -2.37 -3.01
CA TYR A 210 18.52 -1.59 -2.07
C TYR A 210 18.72 -2.29 -0.73
N LYS A 211 19.94 -2.17 -0.16
CA LYS A 211 20.31 -2.75 1.15
C LYS A 211 19.53 -2.22 2.35
N TYR A 212 18.81 -1.12 2.20
CA TYR A 212 17.98 -0.50 3.23
C TYR A 212 16.48 -0.67 2.92
N TRP A 213 16.15 -1.29 1.78
CA TRP A 213 14.79 -1.55 1.33
C TRP A 213 14.65 -3.05 1.11
N ASN A 214 14.63 -3.82 2.19
CA ASN A 214 14.56 -5.28 2.12
C ASN A 214 13.97 -5.89 3.40
N PHE A 215 13.80 -7.21 3.36
CA PHE A 215 13.29 -8.04 4.43
C PHE A 215 13.93 -7.79 5.81
N TYR A 216 15.26 -7.63 5.88
CA TYR A 216 15.98 -7.46 7.14
C TYR A 216 15.87 -6.04 7.72
N PHE A 217 15.43 -5.08 6.93
CA PHE A 217 15.21 -3.70 7.35
C PHE A 217 13.87 -3.16 6.85
N PRO A 218 12.74 -3.72 7.32
CA PRO A 218 11.41 -3.36 6.82
C PRO A 218 10.97 -1.97 7.30
N PHE A 219 11.71 -1.35 8.21
CA PHE A 219 11.31 -0.09 8.85
C PHE A 219 11.15 1.06 7.85
N LEU A 220 12.01 1.16 6.83
CA LEU A 220 11.83 2.20 5.80
C LEU A 220 10.54 1.98 5.01
N ILE A 221 10.22 0.74 4.73
CA ILE A 221 9.01 0.36 3.99
C ILE A 221 7.76 0.63 4.85
N ILE A 222 7.82 0.34 6.15
CA ILE A 222 6.75 0.68 7.09
C ILE A 222 6.52 2.20 7.09
N PHE A 223 7.55 2.99 7.39
CA PHE A 223 7.34 4.43 7.59
C PHE A 223 7.17 5.22 6.27
N PHE A 224 8.02 4.95 5.28
CA PHE A 224 8.07 5.66 4.00
C PHE A 224 7.40 4.92 2.84
N GLY A 225 7.02 3.66 3.01
CA GLY A 225 6.18 2.94 2.04
C GLY A 225 4.69 3.09 2.33
N TYR A 226 4.24 3.00 3.60
CA TYR A 226 2.79 2.93 3.88
C TYR A 226 2.26 3.75 5.06
N PHE A 227 3.02 4.02 6.12
CA PHE A 227 2.51 4.69 7.32
C PHE A 227 1.85 6.03 7.00
N HIS A 228 2.55 6.88 6.25
CA HIS A 228 2.09 8.20 5.88
C HIS A 228 0.90 8.16 4.88
N PHE A 229 0.73 7.06 4.12
CA PHE A 229 -0.44 6.85 3.25
C PHE A 229 -1.69 6.64 4.10
N PHE A 230 -1.63 5.67 5.02
CA PHE A 230 -2.73 5.36 5.92
C PHE A 230 -3.02 6.53 6.85
N TYR A 231 -2.00 7.24 7.31
CA TYR A 231 -2.18 8.44 8.13
C TYR A 231 -2.95 9.52 7.37
N ALA A 232 -2.53 9.88 6.15
CA ALA A 232 -3.23 10.88 5.35
C ALA A 232 -4.68 10.45 5.06
N ALA A 233 -4.88 9.20 4.65
CA ALA A 233 -6.19 8.65 4.32
C ALA A 233 -7.15 8.66 5.52
N ILE A 234 -6.69 8.16 6.68
CA ILE A 234 -7.48 8.12 7.91
C ILE A 234 -7.76 9.55 8.40
N TRP A 235 -6.77 10.45 8.33
CA TRP A 235 -6.93 11.84 8.75
C TRP A 235 -8.04 12.54 7.96
N VAL A 236 -8.03 12.38 6.63
CA VAL A 236 -9.05 12.92 5.72
C VAL A 236 -10.41 12.30 6.00
N PHE A 237 -10.47 10.97 6.17
CA PHE A 237 -11.68 10.24 6.48
C PHE A 237 -12.36 10.69 7.79
N GLN A 238 -11.57 11.06 8.80
CA GLN A 238 -12.06 11.51 10.12
C GLN A 238 -12.45 12.99 10.19
N ARG A 239 -12.26 13.78 9.13
CA ARG A 239 -12.68 15.18 9.15
C ARG A 239 -14.20 15.29 9.19
N GLN A 240 -14.70 16.13 10.08
CA GLN A 240 -16.13 16.42 10.20
C GLN A 240 -16.62 17.41 9.13
N SER A 241 -15.74 18.28 8.63
CA SER A 241 -16.06 19.29 7.63
C SER A 241 -15.38 18.98 6.29
N ARG A 242 -16.01 19.42 5.19
CA ARG A 242 -15.58 19.16 3.81
C ARG A 242 -14.34 19.94 3.41
N LEU A 243 -14.23 21.19 3.85
CA LEU A 243 -13.16 22.09 3.41
C LEU A 243 -11.75 21.55 3.72
N PRO A 244 -11.43 21.08 4.94
CA PRO A 244 -10.12 20.47 5.21
C PRO A 244 -9.84 19.21 4.39
N GLN A 245 -10.87 18.43 4.04
CA GLN A 245 -10.70 17.25 3.20
C GLN A 245 -10.31 17.65 1.78
N PHE A 246 -11.03 18.61 1.19
CA PHE A 246 -10.72 19.12 -0.15
C PHE A 246 -9.35 19.79 -0.20
N ILE A 247 -8.98 20.56 0.83
CA ILE A 247 -7.64 21.17 0.91
C ILE A 247 -6.57 20.08 0.97
N ALA A 248 -6.71 19.09 1.85
CA ALA A 248 -5.72 18.04 2.00
C ALA A 248 -5.55 17.22 0.71
N VAL A 249 -6.66 16.75 0.12
CA VAL A 249 -6.64 16.01 -1.15
C VAL A 249 -6.07 16.91 -2.26
N GLY A 250 -6.54 18.15 -2.37
CA GLY A 250 -6.05 19.10 -3.38
C GLY A 250 -4.54 19.35 -3.28
N LEU A 251 -4.00 19.51 -2.07
CA LEU A 251 -2.56 19.68 -1.86
C LEU A 251 -1.76 18.43 -2.24
N ILE A 252 -2.24 17.23 -1.91
CA ILE A 252 -1.59 15.97 -2.31
C ILE A 252 -1.49 15.89 -3.83
N TYR A 253 -2.59 16.13 -4.56
CA TYR A 253 -2.57 16.09 -6.03
C TYR A 253 -1.80 17.26 -6.65
N LEU A 254 -1.77 18.43 -6.01
CA LEU A 254 -0.94 19.55 -6.46
C LEU A 254 0.56 19.20 -6.38
N ILE A 255 1.01 18.60 -5.28
CA ILE A 255 2.40 18.14 -5.12
C ILE A 255 2.73 17.10 -6.21
N ASN A 256 1.86 16.11 -6.40
CA ASN A 256 2.01 15.12 -7.47
C ASN A 256 2.14 15.77 -8.84
N PHE A 257 1.27 16.72 -9.16
CA PHE A 257 1.30 17.43 -10.43
C PHE A 257 2.61 18.18 -10.64
N VAL A 258 3.12 18.87 -9.61
CA VAL A 258 4.41 19.57 -9.66
C VAL A 258 5.57 18.60 -9.90
N VAL A 259 5.62 17.48 -9.18
CA VAL A 259 6.66 16.45 -9.37
C VAL A 259 6.58 15.83 -10.76
N MET A 260 5.38 15.54 -11.25
CA MET A 260 5.17 14.98 -12.58
C MET A 260 5.62 15.96 -13.67
N ILE A 261 5.25 17.25 -13.59
CA ILE A 261 5.71 18.29 -14.53
C ILE A 261 7.24 18.40 -14.52
N PHE A 262 7.86 18.30 -13.34
CA PHE A 262 9.31 18.28 -13.23
C PHE A 262 9.93 17.07 -13.95
N LEU A 263 9.41 15.86 -13.77
CA LEU A 263 9.90 14.66 -14.46
C LEU A 263 9.64 14.69 -15.97
N ILE A 264 8.53 15.29 -16.42
CA ILE A 264 8.25 15.55 -17.85
C ILE A 264 9.29 16.52 -18.43
N TYR A 265 9.63 17.59 -17.70
CA TYR A 265 10.65 18.54 -18.12
C TYR A 265 12.03 17.87 -18.27
N GLN A 266 12.35 16.87 -17.44
CA GLN A 266 13.55 16.03 -17.56
C GLN A 266 13.46 14.97 -18.67
N LYS A 267 12.34 14.89 -19.40
CA LYS A 267 12.06 13.88 -20.44
C LYS A 267 12.10 12.44 -19.90
N TRP A 268 11.71 12.25 -18.64
CA TRP A 268 11.65 10.93 -18.01
C TRP A 268 10.27 10.27 -18.14
N ILE A 269 9.23 11.04 -17.85
CA ILE A 269 7.82 10.63 -17.99
C ILE A 269 7.26 11.33 -19.24
#